data_AF-A0A3N5Z4Z4-F1
#
_entry.id   AF-A0A3N5Z4Z4-F1
#
_cell.length_a   1.000
_cell.length_b   1.000
_cell.length_c   1.000
_cell.angle_alpha   90.00
_cell.angle_beta   90.00
_cell.angle_gamma   90.00
#
_symmetry.space_group_name_H-M   'P 1'
#
loop_
_entity.id
_entity.type
_entity.pdbx_description
1 polymer ?
#
loop_
_entity_poly.entity_id
_entity_poly.type
_entity_poly.pdbx_seq_one_letter_code
_entity_poly.pdbx_strand_id
1 'polypeptide(L)'
;MYLQPGTDLLEARQAIEQATSGYRVGIVTNQQLRRQAVAVFDRTFAITYALEAIAIIVAVIGIAGAMLALVIDRRRELGLLRFLGGSTRQIRRLVIVEAGLLGLLANCAGLVLGTLLSLVLIFVLNKQSFGWTIRFHWPVAVLLSALTVVYGATLLAGLYPARVAARLDPIEVVHEE
;
A
#
# COMPACT_ATOMS: atom_id res chain seq x y z
N MET A 1 3.64 38.68 -13.05
CA MET A 1 4.43 38.91 -14.26
C MET A 1 4.46 37.61 -15.04
N TYR A 2 4.03 37.62 -16.30
CA TYR A 2 4.13 36.44 -17.17
C TYR A 2 5.37 36.61 -18.04
N LEU A 3 6.28 35.62 -17.99
CA LEU A 3 7.46 35.60 -18.84
C LEU A 3 7.08 35.07 -20.22
N GLN A 4 7.78 35.53 -21.25
CA GLN A 4 7.62 35.00 -22.60
C GLN A 4 8.02 33.51 -22.63
N PRO A 5 7.37 32.68 -23.45
CA PRO A 5 7.71 31.26 -23.54
C PRO A 5 9.15 31.09 -24.03
N GLY A 6 9.97 30.33 -23.28
CA GLY A 6 11.37 30.04 -23.61
C GLY A 6 12.42 30.87 -22.85
N THR A 7 12.01 31.84 -22.03
CA THR A 7 12.95 32.61 -21.19
C THR A 7 13.43 31.77 -20.00
N ASP A 8 14.75 31.74 -19.77
CA ASP A 8 15.30 31.05 -18.60
C ASP A 8 14.88 31.75 -17.30
N LEU A 9 14.28 30.98 -16.40
CA LEU A 9 13.73 31.44 -15.13
C LEU A 9 14.81 31.97 -14.19
N LEU A 10 16.04 31.46 -14.30
CA LEU A 10 17.18 31.89 -13.48
C LEU A 10 17.70 33.27 -13.93
N GLU A 11 17.86 33.47 -15.24
CA GLU A 11 18.31 34.75 -15.80
C GLU A 11 17.26 35.85 -15.60
N ALA A 12 15.98 35.54 -15.83
CA ALA A 12 14.89 36.48 -15.59
C ALA A 12 14.80 36.88 -14.11
N ARG A 13 15.02 35.94 -13.20
CA ARG A 13 15.04 36.22 -11.76
C ARG A 13 16.21 37.15 -11.39
N GLN A 14 17.42 36.87 -11.87
CA GLN A 14 18.59 37.70 -11.57
C GLN A 14 18.46 39.11 -12.14
N ALA A 15 17.94 39.26 -13.36
CA ALA A 15 17.70 40.57 -13.97
C ALA A 15 16.68 41.40 -13.17
N ILE A 16 15.62 40.77 -12.67
CA ILE A 16 14.62 41.44 -11.83
C ILE A 16 15.20 41.74 -10.44
N GLU A 17 15.95 40.82 -9.81
CA GLU A 17 16.61 41.06 -8.52
C GLU A 17 17.59 42.23 -8.59
N GLN A 18 18.35 42.36 -9.68
CA GLN A 18 19.27 43.49 -9.92
C GLN A 18 18.52 44.81 -10.14
N ALA A 19 17.47 44.79 -10.98
CA ALA A 19 16.64 45.97 -11.26
C ALA A 19 15.85 46.47 -10.02
N THR A 20 15.64 45.60 -9.04
CA THR A 20 14.82 45.89 -7.84
C THR A 20 15.67 46.05 -6.57
N SER A 21 17.00 46.14 -6.70
CA SER A 21 17.98 46.18 -5.59
C SER A 21 17.77 47.29 -4.54
N GLY A 22 16.99 48.34 -4.85
CA GLY A 22 16.59 49.41 -3.92
C GLY A 22 15.29 49.17 -3.13
N TYR A 23 14.54 48.11 -3.43
CA TYR A 23 13.27 47.78 -2.76
C TYR A 23 13.32 46.35 -2.20
N ARG A 24 12.75 46.14 -0.99
CA ARG A 24 12.58 44.80 -0.41
C ARG A 24 11.43 44.06 -1.11
N VAL A 25 11.67 43.56 -2.32
CA VAL A 25 10.68 42.80 -3.08
C VAL A 25 11.06 41.31 -3.07
N GLY A 26 10.21 40.48 -2.47
CA GLY A 26 10.36 39.03 -2.49
C GLY A 26 9.87 38.45 -3.82
N ILE A 27 10.79 37.98 -4.65
CA ILE A 27 10.45 37.35 -5.95
C ILE A 27 10.28 35.85 -5.73
N VAL A 28 9.02 35.41 -5.72
CA VAL A 28 8.64 34.00 -5.62
C VAL A 28 8.10 33.56 -6.98
N THR A 29 8.72 32.53 -7.56
CA THR A 29 8.22 31.94 -8.81
C THR A 29 6.97 31.10 -8.55
N ASN A 30 6.08 30.98 -9.53
CA ASN A 30 4.91 30.08 -9.42
C ASN A 30 5.32 28.63 -9.09
N GLN A 31 6.47 28.17 -9.58
CA GLN A 31 7.02 26.85 -9.25
C GLN A 31 7.47 26.75 -7.78
N GLN A 32 8.13 27.77 -7.24
CA GLN A 32 8.53 27.81 -5.83
C GLN A 32 7.32 27.88 -4.90
N LEU A 33 6.32 28.71 -5.23
CA LEU A 33 5.08 28.80 -4.45
C LEU A 33 4.34 27.45 -4.44
N ARG A 34 4.23 26.78 -5.60
CA ARG A 34 3.64 25.44 -5.69
C ARG A 34 4.41 24.42 -4.86
N ARG A 35 5.75 24.40 -4.94
CA ARG A 35 6.59 23.48 -4.15
C ARG A 35 6.45 23.71 -2.66
N GLN A 36 6.44 24.97 -2.21
CA GLN A 36 6.25 25.29 -0.79
C GLN A 36 4.87 24.89 -0.29
N ALA A 37 3.82 25.18 -1.06
CA ALA A 37 2.45 24.74 -0.73
C ALA A 37 2.37 23.21 -0.62
N VAL A 38 2.88 22.48 -1.63
CA VAL A 38 2.90 21.01 -1.64
C VAL A 38 3.72 20.46 -0.47
N ALA A 39 4.88 21.03 -0.16
CA ALA A 39 5.72 20.57 0.94
C ALA A 39 5.06 20.72 2.32
N VAL A 40 4.23 21.75 2.51
CA VAL A 40 3.42 21.90 3.74
C VAL A 40 2.38 20.80 3.82
N PHE A 41 1.68 20.50 2.72
CA PHE A 41 0.72 19.39 2.66
C PHE A 41 1.38 18.03 2.90
N ASP A 42 2.52 17.76 2.27
CA ASP A 42 3.26 16.48 2.42
C ASP A 42 3.62 16.21 3.88
N ARG A 43 4.01 17.24 4.64
CA ARG A 43 4.30 17.11 6.08
C ARG A 43 3.06 16.75 6.89
N THR A 44 1.90 17.33 6.56
CA THR A 44 0.63 16.97 7.21
C THR A 44 0.22 15.53 6.89
N PHE A 45 0.47 15.05 5.67
CA PHE A 45 0.18 13.67 5.28
C PHE A 45 1.24 12.64 5.74
N ALA A 46 2.43 13.07 6.17
CA ALA A 46 3.47 12.16 6.67
C ALA A 46 2.98 11.27 7.82
N ILE A 47 2.18 11.82 8.73
CA ILE A 47 1.57 11.05 9.82
C ILE A 47 0.59 10.01 9.28
N THR A 48 -0.21 10.37 8.28
CA THR A 48 -1.12 9.44 7.61
C THR A 48 -0.36 8.29 6.97
N TYR A 49 0.73 8.55 6.27
CA TYR A 49 1.58 7.50 5.69
C TYR A 49 2.22 6.60 6.75
N ALA A 50 2.61 7.15 7.90
CA ALA A 50 3.12 6.35 9.01
C ALA A 50 2.03 5.43 9.59
N LEU A 51 0.81 5.94 9.79
CA LEU A 51 -0.33 5.14 10.24
C LEU A 51 -0.72 4.07 9.23
N GLU A 52 -0.67 4.39 7.93
CA GLU A 52 -0.90 3.43 6.84
C GLU A 52 0.11 2.29 6.88
N ALA A 53 1.41 2.59 7.04
CA ALA A 53 2.45 1.58 7.15
C ALA A 53 2.22 0.66 8.36
N ILE A 54 1.84 1.23 9.52
CA ILE A 54 1.50 0.44 10.72
C ILE A 54 0.29 -0.46 10.45
N ALA A 55 -0.76 0.07 9.82
CA ALA A 55 -1.96 -0.71 9.49
C ALA A 55 -1.63 -1.89 8.57
N ILE A 56 -0.77 -1.69 7.56
CA ILE A 56 -0.29 -2.77 6.68
C ILE A 56 0.45 -3.84 7.49
N ILE A 57 1.36 -3.44 8.39
CA ILE A 57 2.11 -4.37 9.24
C ILE A 57 1.15 -5.21 10.10
N VAL A 58 0.20 -4.55 10.77
CA VAL A 58 -0.81 -5.24 11.61
C VAL A 58 -1.65 -6.20 10.78
N ALA A 59 -2.07 -5.80 9.58
CA ALA A 59 -2.83 -6.67 8.67
C ALA A 59 -2.01 -7.90 8.24
N VAL A 60 -0.73 -7.72 7.89
CA VAL A 60 0.18 -8.82 7.52
C VAL A 60 0.35 -9.82 8.66
N ILE A 61 0.56 -9.32 9.89
CA ILE A 61 0.66 -10.17 11.09
C ILE A 61 -0.65 -10.91 11.35
N GLY A 62 -1.79 -10.22 11.21
CA GLY A 62 -3.12 -10.82 11.37
C GLY A 62 -3.37 -11.95 10.36
N ILE A 63 -3.00 -11.74 9.10
CA ILE A 63 -3.11 -12.78 8.05
C ILE A 63 -2.21 -13.97 8.38
N ALA A 64 -0.96 -13.73 8.78
CA ALA A 64 -0.05 -14.80 9.18
C ALA A 64 -0.61 -15.60 10.38
N GLY A 65 -1.16 -14.92 11.38
CA GLY A 65 -1.80 -15.54 12.54
C GLY A 65 -3.03 -16.38 12.16
N ALA A 66 -3.92 -15.85 11.32
CA ALA A 66 -5.09 -16.58 10.83
C ALA A 66 -4.70 -17.82 10.00
N MET A 67 -3.69 -17.69 9.14
CA MET A 67 -3.14 -18.81 8.36
C MET A 67 -2.50 -19.87 9.25
N LEU A 68 -1.80 -19.48 10.30
CA LEU A 68 -1.26 -20.43 11.28
C LEU A 68 -2.37 -21.20 11.98
N ALA A 69 -3.40 -20.50 12.47
CA ALA A 69 -4.55 -21.13 13.09
C ALA A 69 -5.21 -22.15 12.15
N LEU A 70 -5.43 -21.77 10.88
CA LEU A 70 -5.99 -22.67 9.86
C LEU A 70 -5.12 -23.91 9.62
N VAL A 71 -3.79 -23.75 9.57
CA VAL A 71 -2.85 -24.86 9.42
C VAL A 71 -2.89 -25.81 10.61
N ILE A 72 -3.04 -25.27 11.83
CA ILE A 72 -3.15 -26.06 13.06
C ILE A 72 -4.47 -26.83 13.07
N ASP A 73 -5.59 -26.19 12.73
CA ASP A 73 -6.89 -26.84 12.66
C ASP A 73 -6.91 -27.98 11.63
N ARG A 74 -6.22 -27.79 10.50
CA ARG A 74 -6.08 -28.80 9.42
C ARG A 74 -4.90 -29.75 9.62
N ARG A 75 -4.27 -29.78 10.79
CA ARG A 75 -3.09 -30.61 11.06
C ARG A 75 -3.34 -32.09 10.76
N ARG A 76 -4.51 -32.63 11.13
CA ARG A 76 -4.88 -34.03 10.85
C ARG A 76 -4.94 -34.32 9.35
N GLU A 77 -5.58 -33.46 8.57
CA GLU A 77 -5.70 -33.61 7.11
C GLU A 77 -4.33 -33.57 6.43
N LEU A 78 -3.48 -32.61 6.83
CA LEU A 78 -2.11 -32.47 6.32
C LEU A 78 -1.23 -33.67 6.71
N GLY A 79 -1.42 -34.22 7.92
CA GLY A 79 -0.75 -35.43 8.40
C GLY A 79 -1.14 -36.67 7.59
N LEU A 80 -2.43 -36.85 7.30
CA LEU A 80 -2.92 -37.93 6.44
C LEU A 80 -2.37 -37.82 5.01
N LEU A 81 -2.32 -36.60 4.46
CA LEU A 81 -1.68 -36.33 3.16
C LEU A 81 -0.21 -36.74 3.17
N ARG A 82 0.55 -36.45 4.23
CA ARG A 82 1.95 -36.91 4.37
C ARG A 82 2.04 -38.44 4.49
N PHE A 83 1.13 -39.07 5.23
CA PHE A 83 1.11 -40.52 5.41
C PHE A 83 0.85 -41.26 4.09
N LEU A 84 -0.02 -40.72 3.24
CA LEU A 84 -0.31 -41.24 1.89
C LEU A 84 0.81 -40.95 0.87
N GLY A 85 1.95 -40.41 1.29
CA GLY A 85 3.11 -40.13 0.42
C GLY A 85 3.20 -38.69 -0.10
N GLY A 86 2.37 -37.77 0.39
CA GLY A 86 2.43 -36.36 0.05
C GLY A 86 3.75 -35.71 0.45
N SER A 87 4.37 -34.98 -0.48
CA SER A 87 5.66 -34.32 -0.22
C SER A 87 5.51 -33.03 0.60
N THR A 88 6.52 -32.69 1.39
CA THR A 88 6.59 -31.41 2.14
C THR A 88 6.53 -30.19 1.20
N ARG A 89 7.04 -30.33 -0.02
CA ARG A 89 6.94 -29.30 -1.07
C ARG A 89 5.51 -29.08 -1.53
N GLN A 90 4.70 -30.14 -1.64
CA GLN A 90 3.29 -30.05 -2.02
C GLN A 90 2.47 -29.32 -0.97
N ILE A 91 2.68 -29.63 0.31
CA ILE A 91 2.02 -28.94 1.43
C ILE A 91 2.41 -27.47 1.48
N ARG A 92 3.70 -27.16 1.36
CA ARG A 92 4.18 -25.78 1.32
C ARG A 92 3.56 -25.01 0.15
N ARG A 93 3.48 -25.62 -1.03
CA ARG A 93 2.88 -25.00 -2.22
C ARG A 93 1.38 -24.75 -2.01
N LEU A 94 0.68 -25.68 -1.40
CA LEU A 94 -0.75 -25.54 -1.07
C LEU A 94 -0.99 -24.30 -0.20
N VAL A 95 -0.26 -24.16 0.90
CA VAL A 95 -0.41 -23.02 1.82
C VAL A 95 -0.03 -21.68 1.15
N ILE A 96 1.01 -21.67 0.32
CA ILE A 96 1.38 -20.46 -0.44
C ILE A 96 0.29 -20.08 -1.46
N VAL A 97 -0.33 -21.06 -2.11
CA VAL A 97 -1.45 -20.83 -3.03
C VAL A 97 -2.66 -20.30 -2.27
N GLU A 98 -3.00 -20.86 -1.11
CA GLU A 98 -4.08 -20.33 -0.25
C GLU A 98 -3.81 -18.88 0.16
N ALA A 99 -2.58 -18.56 0.59
CA ALA A 99 -2.19 -17.19 0.90
C ALA A 99 -2.30 -16.27 -0.33
N GLY A 100 -1.88 -16.73 -1.51
CA GLY A 100 -2.02 -16.00 -2.76
C GLY A 100 -3.49 -15.73 -3.13
N LEU A 101 -4.37 -16.72 -2.97
CA LEU A 101 -5.81 -16.56 -3.21
C LEU A 101 -6.43 -15.55 -2.24
N LEU A 102 -6.09 -15.61 -0.95
CA LEU A 102 -6.52 -14.59 0.00
C LEU A 102 -6.01 -13.20 -0.37
N GLY A 103 -4.76 -13.08 -0.83
CA GLY A 103 -4.20 -11.81 -1.29
C GLY A 103 -4.93 -11.23 -2.50
N LEU A 104 -5.35 -12.08 -3.45
CA LEU A 104 -6.17 -11.64 -4.58
C LEU A 104 -7.55 -11.17 -4.14
N LEU A 105 -8.21 -11.90 -3.24
CA LEU A 105 -9.51 -11.50 -2.69
C LEU A 105 -9.41 -10.18 -1.91
N ALA A 106 -8.37 -10.02 -1.10
CA ALA A 106 -8.10 -8.79 -0.36
C ALA A 106 -7.84 -7.60 -1.31
N ASN A 107 -7.09 -7.81 -2.39
CA ASN A 107 -6.87 -6.79 -3.42
C ASN A 107 -8.16 -6.37 -4.12
N CYS A 108 -9.00 -7.34 -4.53
CA CYS A 108 -10.29 -7.05 -5.14
C CYS A 108 -11.20 -6.25 -4.19
N ALA A 109 -11.32 -6.71 -2.94
CA ALA A 109 -12.13 -6.04 -1.93
C ALA A 109 -11.60 -4.63 -1.62
N GLY A 110 -10.28 -4.49 -1.44
CA GLY A 110 -9.61 -3.22 -1.19
C GLY A 110 -9.76 -2.23 -2.34
N LEU A 111 -9.69 -2.70 -3.59
CA LEU A 111 -9.91 -1.87 -4.76
C LEU A 111 -11.35 -1.33 -4.81
N VAL A 112 -12.34 -2.18 -4.56
CA VAL A 112 -13.75 -1.79 -4.54
C VAL A 112 -14.02 -0.79 -3.41
N LEU A 113 -13.62 -1.14 -2.18
CA LEU A 113 -13.84 -0.28 -1.01
C LEU A 113 -13.08 1.03 -1.11
N GLY A 114 -11.82 1.00 -1.56
CA GLY A 114 -11.00 2.19 -1.76
C GLY A 114 -11.57 3.13 -2.82
N THR A 115 -12.07 2.57 -3.93
CA THR A 115 -12.75 3.36 -4.97
C THR A 115 -14.03 4.00 -4.43
N LEU A 116 -14.88 3.23 -3.74
CA LEU A 116 -16.10 3.75 -3.13
C LEU A 116 -15.81 4.87 -2.13
N LEU A 117 -14.82 4.67 -1.26
CA LEU A 117 -14.41 5.66 -0.28
C LEU A 117 -13.86 6.92 -0.97
N SER A 118 -13.05 6.78 -2.02
CA SER A 118 -12.55 7.91 -2.81
C SER A 118 -13.67 8.73 -3.43
N LEU A 119 -14.70 8.08 -4.00
CA LEU A 119 -15.87 8.75 -4.56
C LEU A 119 -16.63 9.55 -3.47
N VAL A 120 -16.82 8.97 -2.28
CA VAL A 120 -17.45 9.67 -1.16
C VAL A 120 -16.64 10.90 -0.75
N LEU A 121 -15.31 10.77 -0.64
CA LEU A 121 -14.43 11.89 -0.31
C LEU A 121 -14.53 13.03 -1.34
N ILE A 122 -14.57 12.71 -2.63
CA ILE A 122 -14.58 13.72 -3.70
C ILE A 122 -15.94 14.39 -3.86
N PHE A 123 -17.02 13.61 -3.87
CA PHE A 123 -18.34 14.13 -4.23
C PHE A 123 -19.16 14.61 -3.02
N VAL A 124 -18.88 14.10 -1.82
CA VAL A 124 -19.59 14.48 -0.59
C VAL A 124 -18.72 15.40 0.25
N LEU A 125 -17.56 14.92 0.73
CA LEU A 125 -16.74 15.68 1.68
C LEU A 125 -16.14 16.94 1.06
N ASN A 126 -15.45 16.85 -0.09
CA ASN A 126 -14.83 18.02 -0.71
C ASN A 126 -15.86 19.10 -1.08
N LYS A 127 -17.04 18.68 -1.57
CA LYS A 127 -18.11 19.60 -1.93
C LYS A 127 -18.65 20.34 -0.70
N GLN A 128 -18.79 19.64 0.43
CA GLN A 128 -19.25 20.20 1.70
C GLN A 128 -18.18 21.08 2.37
N SER A 129 -16.91 20.67 2.36
CA SER A 129 -15.82 21.36 3.07
C SER A 129 -15.26 22.56 2.31
N PHE A 130 -15.18 22.48 0.97
CA PHE A 130 -14.50 23.49 0.16
C PHE A 130 -15.38 24.16 -0.88
N GLY A 131 -16.56 23.61 -1.21
CA GLY A 131 -17.48 24.20 -2.19
C GLY A 131 -17.11 23.97 -3.66
N TRP A 132 -16.01 23.27 -3.94
CA TRP A 132 -15.57 22.89 -5.29
C TRP A 132 -15.25 21.38 -5.36
N THR A 133 -15.28 20.82 -6.57
CA THR A 133 -14.91 19.41 -6.81
C THR A 133 -13.60 19.33 -7.57
N ILE A 134 -12.81 18.31 -7.24
CA ILE A 134 -11.56 18.00 -7.95
C ILE A 134 -11.88 16.95 -9.02
N ARG A 135 -11.31 17.09 -10.22
CA ARG A 135 -11.45 16.06 -11.25
C ARG A 135 -10.82 14.76 -10.76
N PHE A 136 -11.61 13.70 -10.71
CA PHE A 136 -11.11 12.37 -10.41
C PHE A 136 -10.20 11.89 -11.54
N HIS A 137 -8.96 11.58 -11.20
CA HIS A 137 -7.98 10.98 -12.09
C HIS A 137 -7.62 9.61 -11.52
N TRP A 138 -7.60 8.59 -12.39
CA TRP A 138 -7.20 7.24 -12.01
C TRP A 138 -5.67 7.14 -12.00
N PRO A 139 -5.01 7.05 -10.83
CA PRO A 139 -3.57 6.97 -10.77
C PRO A 139 -3.14 5.51 -10.97
N VAL A 140 -3.23 5.02 -12.21
CA VAL A 140 -3.01 3.60 -12.55
C VAL A 140 -1.66 3.09 -12.05
N ALA A 141 -0.61 3.91 -12.15
CA ALA A 141 0.73 3.56 -11.66
C ALA A 141 0.77 3.33 -10.14
N VAL A 142 0.12 4.21 -9.37
CA VAL A 142 0.05 4.10 -7.90
C VAL A 142 -0.77 2.87 -7.52
N LEU A 143 -1.93 2.68 -8.16
CA LEU A 143 -2.78 1.50 -7.97
C LEU A 143 -2.02 0.19 -8.21
N LEU A 144 -1.32 0.06 -9.34
CA LEU A 144 -0.55 -1.14 -9.65
C LEU A 144 0.57 -1.37 -8.64
N SER A 145 1.28 -0.31 -8.21
CA SER A 145 2.31 -0.44 -7.19
C SER A 145 1.74 -0.91 -5.85
N ALA A 146 0.60 -0.35 -5.42
CA ALA A 146 -0.06 -0.73 -4.18
C ALA A 146 -0.55 -2.18 -4.21
N LEU A 147 -1.24 -2.59 -5.29
CA LEU A 147 -1.71 -3.98 -5.47
C LEU A 147 -0.53 -4.97 -5.46
N THR A 148 0.59 -4.62 -6.07
CA THR A 148 1.81 -5.44 -6.08
C THR A 148 2.41 -5.57 -4.69
N VAL A 149 2.51 -4.46 -3.94
CA VAL A 149 3.02 -4.45 -2.57
C VAL A 149 2.14 -5.27 -1.64
N VAL A 150 0.81 -5.09 -1.71
CA VAL A 150 -0.16 -5.85 -0.91
C VAL A 150 -0.08 -7.34 -1.22
N TYR A 151 -0.08 -7.71 -2.50
CA TYR A 151 0.03 -9.11 -2.91
C TYR A 151 1.35 -9.74 -2.43
N GLY A 152 2.46 -9.02 -2.59
CA GLY A 152 3.77 -9.44 -2.08
C GLY A 152 3.76 -9.62 -0.56
N ALA A 153 3.16 -8.68 0.17
CA ALA A 153 3.05 -8.74 1.63
C ALA A 153 2.22 -9.95 2.09
N THR A 154 1.12 -10.28 1.40
CA THR A 154 0.31 -11.47 1.71
C THR A 154 1.08 -12.77 1.45
N LEU A 155 1.81 -12.85 0.34
CA LEU A 155 2.66 -14.02 0.06
C LEU A 155 3.75 -14.19 1.12
N LEU A 156 4.40 -13.09 1.52
CA LEU A 156 5.39 -13.09 2.59
C LEU A 156 4.79 -13.54 3.93
N ALA A 157 3.59 -13.07 4.27
CA ALA A 157 2.85 -13.50 5.45
C ALA A 157 2.63 -15.03 5.47
N GLY A 158 2.30 -15.61 4.31
CA GLY A 158 2.06 -17.05 4.13
C GLY A 158 3.33 -17.93 4.22
N LEU A 159 4.53 -17.36 4.09
CA LEU A 159 5.77 -18.14 4.13
C LEU A 159 6.02 -18.80 5.49
N TYR A 160 5.70 -18.12 6.59
CA TYR A 160 5.87 -18.66 7.93
C TYR A 160 4.89 -19.82 8.22
N PRO A 161 3.56 -19.66 8.05
CA PRO A 161 2.60 -20.76 8.14
C PRO A 161 2.94 -21.94 7.22
N ALA A 162 3.39 -21.67 5.98
CA ALA A 162 3.76 -22.73 5.05
C ALA A 162 4.97 -23.56 5.52
N ARG A 163 5.91 -22.94 6.26
CA ARG A 163 7.02 -23.66 6.89
C ARG A 163 6.56 -24.50 8.07
N VAL A 164 5.63 -23.98 8.88
CA VAL A 164 5.03 -24.72 9.99
C VAL A 164 4.28 -25.94 9.46
N ALA A 165 3.40 -25.76 8.46
CA ALA A 165 2.64 -26.83 7.82
C ALA A 165 3.54 -27.97 7.28
N ALA A 166 4.67 -27.60 6.64
CA ALA A 166 5.60 -28.57 6.07
C ALA A 166 6.39 -29.38 7.11
N ARG A 167 6.46 -28.92 8.37
CA ARG A 167 7.18 -29.57 9.47
C ARG A 167 6.28 -30.39 10.40
N LEU A 168 4.97 -30.39 10.20
CA LEU A 168 4.02 -31.14 11.03
C LEU A 168 4.26 -32.65 10.91
N ASP A 169 4.79 -33.29 11.95
CA ASP A 169 5.11 -34.72 11.88
C ASP A 169 3.85 -35.62 11.93
N PRO A 170 3.77 -36.65 11.05
CA PRO A 170 2.60 -37.52 10.99
C PRO A 170 2.40 -38.38 12.26
N ILE A 171 3.48 -38.67 12.99
CA ILE A 171 3.46 -39.55 14.16
C ILE A 171 2.82 -38.88 15.38
N GLU A 172 2.99 -37.57 15.57
CA GLU A 172 2.33 -36.86 16.69
C GLU A 172 0.80 -36.87 16.59
N VAL A 173 0.27 -36.97 15.36
CA VAL A 173 -1.18 -36.97 15.11
C VAL A 173 -1.86 -38.28 15.52
N VAL A 174 -1.11 -39.39 15.58
CA VAL A 174 -1.63 -40.72 15.92
C VAL A 174 -1.57 -40.98 17.43
N HIS A 175 -0.78 -40.21 18.18
CA HIS A 175 -0.59 -40.38 19.63
C HIS A 175 -1.41 -39.42 20.51
N GLU A 176 -2.25 -38.58 19.92
CA GLU A 176 -3.16 -37.68 20.65
C GLU A 176 -4.50 -38.34 21.07
N GLU A 177 -4.52 -39.67 21.23
CA GLU A 177 -5.58 -40.41 21.96
C GLU A 177 -5.05 -41.04 23.25
#